data_AF-A0A8T6RR47-F1
#
_entry.id   AF-A0A8T6RR47-F1
#
_cell.length_a   1.000
_cell.length_b   1.000
_cell.length_c   1.000
_cell.angle_alpha   90.00
_cell.angle_beta   90.00
_cell.angle_gamma   90.00
#
_symmetry.space_group_name_H-M   'P 1'
#
loop_
_entity.id
_entity.type
_entity.pdbx_description
1 polymer ?
#
loop_
_entity_poly.entity_id
_entity_poly.type
_entity_poly.pdbx_seq_one_letter_code
_entity_poly.pdbx_strand_id
1 'polypeptide(L)'
;SDHFVFHVLAEDQTELGKHFGSVHGWDEDKFEGVEWEPGIDGIPVIQGCRTMMECRKAQEVPAGDHTIFIGEVVSSKVDEAKKEQ
;
A
#
# COMPACT_ATOMS: atom_id res chain seq x y z
N SER A 1 11.48 -3.17 -8.83
CA SER A 1 11.61 -3.13 -7.37
C SER A 1 11.30 -4.50 -6.82
N ASP A 2 12.03 -4.92 -5.78
CA ASP A 2 11.80 -6.19 -5.10
C ASP A 2 11.02 -6.02 -3.78
N HIS A 3 10.52 -4.82 -3.52
CA HIS A 3 9.70 -4.52 -2.35
C HIS A 3 8.36 -3.91 -2.78
N PHE A 4 7.35 -4.05 -1.92
CA PHE A 4 6.04 -3.38 -2.04
C PHE A 4 5.47 -3.13 -0.65
N VAL A 5 4.55 -2.17 -0.54
CA VAL A 5 3.89 -1.84 0.73
C VAL A 5 2.39 -2.11 0.61
N PHE A 6 1.86 -2.91 1.53
CA PHE A 6 0.44 -3.18 1.65
C PHE A 6 -0.16 -2.28 2.73
N HIS A 7 -1.21 -1.55 2.39
CA HIS A 7 -1.93 -0.68 3.31
C HIS A 7 -3.33 -1.23 3.54
N VAL A 8 -3.66 -1.53 4.80
CA VAL A 8 -5.03 -1.82 5.23
C VAL A 8 -5.68 -0.49 5.61
N LEU A 9 -6.79 -0.19 4.96
CA LEU A 9 -7.56 1.03 5.20
C LEU A 9 -8.57 0.82 6.33
N ALA A 10 -8.76 1.81 7.19
CA ALA A 10 -9.87 1.86 8.13
C ALA A 10 -11.19 2.24 7.43
N GLU A 11 -12.31 2.05 8.11
CA GLU A 11 -13.66 2.32 7.58
C GLU A 11 -13.83 3.75 7.06
N ASP A 12 -13.24 4.72 7.76
CA ASP A 12 -13.30 6.15 7.42
C ASP A 12 -12.38 6.56 6.25
N GLN A 13 -11.58 5.63 5.71
CA GLN A 13 -10.58 5.92 4.66
C GLN A 13 -11.04 5.51 3.26
N THR A 14 -12.35 5.45 3.03
CA THR A 14 -12.93 5.09 1.73
C THR A 14 -12.47 6.04 0.62
N GLU A 15 -12.37 7.35 0.90
CA GLU A 15 -11.95 8.33 -0.12
C GLU A 15 -10.49 8.16 -0.53
N LEU A 16 -9.61 7.75 0.40
CA LEU A 16 -8.22 7.42 0.08
C LEU A 16 -8.16 6.20 -0.87
N GLY A 17 -8.97 5.17 -0.60
CA GLY A 17 -9.07 4.01 -1.49
C GLY A 17 -9.56 4.38 -2.89
N LYS A 18 -10.56 5.27 -2.99
CA LYS A 18 -11.05 5.77 -4.28
C LYS A 18 -9.97 6.55 -5.03
N HIS A 19 -9.25 7.45 -4.36
CA HIS A 19 -8.17 8.25 -4.94
C HIS A 19 -7.12 7.38 -5.67
N PHE A 20 -6.65 6.32 -5.01
CA PHE A 20 -5.67 5.41 -5.62
C PHE A 20 -6.27 4.42 -6.65
N GLY A 21 -7.59 4.20 -6.63
CA GLY A 21 -8.28 3.25 -7.50
C GLY A 21 -8.99 3.84 -8.73
N SER A 22 -9.21 5.16 -8.79
CA SER A 22 -10.04 5.79 -9.83
C SER A 22 -9.28 6.38 -11.01
N VAL A 23 -8.01 6.75 -10.82
CA VAL A 23 -7.17 7.40 -11.85
C VAL A 23 -5.92 6.57 -12.15
N HIS A 24 -5.31 6.77 -13.32
CA HIS A 24 -4.02 6.15 -13.64
C HIS A 24 -2.87 7.06 -13.21
N GLY A 25 -1.83 6.49 -12.61
CA GLY A 25 -0.66 7.26 -12.14
C GLY A 25 0.24 7.80 -13.26
N TRP A 26 -0.13 7.55 -14.52
CA TRP A 26 0.52 8.16 -15.69
C TRP A 26 -0.10 9.52 -16.03
N ASP A 27 -1.35 9.73 -15.67
CA ASP A 27 -2.09 10.97 -15.96
C ASP A 27 -1.97 11.96 -14.79
N GLU A 28 -1.89 11.45 -13.56
CA GLU A 28 -1.89 12.25 -12.33
C GLU A 28 -0.86 11.73 -11.31
N ASP A 29 -0.26 12.65 -10.55
CA ASP A 29 0.54 12.29 -9.38
C ASP A 29 -0.39 11.88 -8.24
N LYS A 30 -0.56 10.56 -8.06
CA LYS A 30 -1.42 9.99 -7.01
C LYS A 30 -0.97 10.34 -5.58
N PHE A 31 0.28 10.75 -5.39
CA PHE A 31 0.79 11.11 -4.07
C PHE A 31 0.62 12.59 -3.76
N GLU A 32 0.18 13.41 -4.73
CA GLU A 32 -0.14 14.81 -4.47
C GLU A 32 -1.25 14.92 -3.42
N GLY A 33 -0.99 15.67 -2.35
CA GLY A 33 -1.93 15.85 -1.23
C GLY A 33 -2.07 14.65 -0.29
N VAL A 34 -1.29 13.57 -0.48
CA VAL A 34 -1.28 12.40 0.40
C VAL A 34 -0.03 12.44 1.28
N GLU A 35 -0.20 12.28 2.59
CA GLU A 35 0.93 12.18 3.52
C GLU A 35 1.58 10.79 3.42
N TRP A 36 2.88 10.76 3.09
CA TRP A 36 3.66 9.54 3.00
C TRP A 36 5.11 9.78 3.42
N GLU A 37 5.77 8.70 3.82
CA GLU A 37 7.19 8.69 4.19
C GLU A 37 7.93 7.58 3.41
N PRO A 38 9.23 7.75 3.09
CA PRO A 38 10.00 6.69 2.45
C PRO A 38 10.21 5.53 3.42
N GLY A 39 9.77 4.33 3.01
CA GLY A 39 10.04 3.08 3.69
C GLY A 39 11.31 2.39 3.18
N ILE A 40 11.34 1.07 3.30
CA ILE A 40 12.40 0.20 2.79
C ILE A 40 12.58 0.43 1.29
N ASP A 41 13.83 0.59 0.86
CA ASP A 41 14.22 0.92 -0.52
C ASP A 41 13.58 2.19 -1.09
N GLY A 42 13.12 3.10 -0.21
CA GLY A 42 12.49 4.36 -0.60
C GLY A 42 11.07 4.21 -1.12
N ILE A 43 10.43 3.04 -0.94
CA ILE A 43 9.05 2.84 -1.37
C ILE A 43 8.12 3.70 -0.51
N PRO A 44 7.18 4.46 -1.09
CA PRO A 44 6.24 5.27 -0.34
C PRO A 44 5.38 4.45 0.63
N VAL A 45 5.39 4.84 1.90
CA VAL A 45 4.48 4.35 2.94
C VAL A 45 3.48 5.46 3.26
N ILE A 46 2.23 5.26 2.88
CA ILE A 46 1.11 6.18 3.14
C ILE A 46 0.82 6.17 4.65
N GLN A 47 0.86 7.34 5.27
CA GLN A 47 0.64 7.47 6.70
C GLN A 47 -0.85 7.47 7.04
N GLY A 48 -1.15 7.14 8.30
CA GLY A 48 -2.51 7.15 8.82
C GLY A 48 -3.39 6.00 8.32
N CYS A 49 -2.87 5.03 7.57
CA CYS A 49 -3.58 3.77 7.33
C CYS A 49 -3.69 2.96 8.63
N ARG A 50 -4.70 2.09 8.76
CA ARG A 50 -4.86 1.20 9.93
C ARG A 50 -3.63 0.32 10.11
N THR A 51 -3.17 -0.28 9.02
CA THR A 51 -1.98 -1.13 9.02
C THR A 51 -1.16 -0.83 7.78
N MET A 52 0.16 -0.71 7.95
CA MET A 52 1.12 -0.66 6.85
C MET A 52 2.08 -1.83 7.00
N MET A 53 2.23 -2.63 5.94
CA MET A 53 3.14 -3.76 5.89
C MET A 53 4.09 -3.58 4.73
N GLU A 54 5.38 -3.49 5.04
CA GLU A 54 6.44 -3.45 4.03
C GLU A 54 6.87 -4.89 3.75
N CYS A 55 6.85 -5.26 2.48
CA CYS A 55 7.05 -6.64 2.04
C CYS A 55 8.23 -6.71 1.08
N ARG A 56 9.08 -7.72 1.27
CA ARG A 56 10.02 -8.19 0.25
C ARG A 56 9.33 -9.23 -0.62
N LYS A 57 9.33 -9.03 -1.93
CA LYS A 57 8.76 -9.95 -2.91
C LYS A 57 9.54 -11.25 -2.93
N ALA A 58 8.86 -12.34 -2.59
CA ALA A 58 9.42 -13.69 -2.55
C ALA A 58 9.15 -14.45 -3.86
N GLN A 59 7.97 -14.25 -4.47
CA GLN A 59 7.58 -14.96 -5.69
C GLN A 59 6.59 -14.15 -6.53
N GLU A 60 6.66 -14.38 -7.84
CA GLU A 60 5.67 -13.93 -8.83
C GLU A 60 5.10 -15.16 -9.54
N VAL A 61 3.76 -15.26 -9.61
CA VAL A 61 3.08 -16.38 -10.25
C VAL A 61 2.11 -15.84 -11.30
N PRO A 62 2.35 -16.06 -12.60
CA PRO A 62 1.39 -15.72 -13.65
C PRO A 62 0.06 -16.46 -13.42
N ALA A 63 -1.05 -15.72 -13.43
CA ALA A 63 -2.39 -16.22 -13.12
C ALA A 63 -3.43 -15.66 -14.11
N GLY A 64 -3.20 -15.87 -15.41
CA GLY A 64 -4.09 -15.39 -16.47
C GLY A 64 -3.88 -13.91 -16.76
N ASP A 65 -4.91 -13.10 -16.51
CA ASP A 65 -4.89 -11.64 -16.65
C ASP A 65 -4.26 -10.93 -15.43
N HIS A 66 -3.98 -11.66 -14.36
CA HIS A 66 -3.31 -11.15 -13.16
C HIS A 66 -1.98 -11.87 -12.89
N THR A 67 -1.15 -11.26 -12.06
CA THR A 67 0.03 -11.89 -11.46
C THR A 67 -0.16 -11.91 -9.95
N ILE A 68 0.00 -13.09 -9.35
CA ILE A 68 -0.02 -13.23 -7.90
C ILE A 68 1.39 -12.93 -7.40
N PHE A 69 1.51 -11.90 -6.55
CA PHE A 69 2.73 -11.58 -5.83
C PHE A 69 2.66 -12.19 -4.43
N ILE A 70 3.68 -12.96 -4.06
CA ILE A 70 3.86 -13.46 -2.70
C ILE A 70 4.99 -12.66 -2.07
N GLY A 71 4.71 -12.01 -0.95
CA GLY A 71 5.69 -11.20 -0.22
C GLY A 71 5.89 -11.68 1.21
N GLU A 72 7.14 -11.60 1.67
CA GLU A 72 7.54 -11.73 3.06
C GLU A 72 7.39 -10.37 3.74
N VAL A 73 6.60 -10.29 4.81
CA VAL A 73 6.49 -9.06 5.62
C VAL A 73 7.80 -8.88 6.40
N VAL A 74 8.50 -7.78 6.13
CA VAL A 74 9.79 -7.44 6.76
C VAL A 74 9.65 -6.33 7.80
N SER A 75 8.60 -5.52 7.72
CA SER A 75 8.25 -4.46 8.69
C SER A 75 6.73 -4.27 8.69
N SER A 76 6.15 -3.99 9.85
CA SER A 76 4.74 -3.62 9.94
C SER A 76 4.49 -2.59 11.05
N LYS A 77 3.51 -1.73 10.80
CA LYS A 77 3.01 -0.73 11.75
C LYS A 77 1.49 -0.79 11.77
N VAL A 78 0.94 -0.70 12.98
CA VAL A 78 -0.50 -0.71 13.24
C VAL A 78 -0.88 0.54 14.01
N ASP A 79 -1.90 1.25 13.55
CA ASP A 79 -2.49 2.39 14.25
C ASP A 79 -3.64 1.91 15.13
N GLU A 80 -3.37 1.70 16.42
CA GLU A 80 -4.32 1.21 17.42
C GLU A 80 -5.51 2.13 17.69
N ALA A 81 -5.45 3.40 17.27
CA ALA A 81 -6.59 4.30 17.37
C ALA A 81 -7.67 3.99 16.33
N LYS A 82 -7.31 3.29 15.24
CA LYS A 82 -8.21 2.92 14.15
C LYS A 82 -8.73 1.50 14.37
N LYS A 83 -10.06 1.33 14.35
CA LYS A 83 -10.69 0.01 14.50
C LYS A 83 -10.79 -0.68 13.14
N GLU A 84 -10.54 -1.98 13.14
CA GLU A 84 -10.89 -2.90 12.04
C GLU A 84 -12.34 -3.37 12.23
N GLN A 85 -13.03 -3.69 11.12
CA GLN A 85 -14.35 -4.33 11.16
C GLN A 85 -14.26 -5.76 11.67
#